data_AF-A0A9E0H8I7-F1
#
_entry.id   AF-A0A9E0H8I7-F1
#
_cell.length_a   1.000
_cell.length_b   1.000
_cell.length_c   1.000
_cell.angle_alpha   90.00
_cell.angle_beta   90.00
_cell.angle_gamma   90.00
#
_symmetry.space_group_name_H-M   'P 1'
#
loop_
_entity.id
_entity.type
_entity.pdbx_description
1 polymer ?
#
loop_
_entity_poly.entity_id
_entity_poly.type
_entity_poly.pdbx_seq_one_letter_code
_entity_poly.pdbx_strand_id
1 'polypeptide(L)'
;MRLAVPALAVSLAAATACATDPQYIPGPAVLEVAADPMAPTLATTTINLPIEPESMEDMAERVALETELGIELAYVRVGDLDVSIEWTIKNLTDGDGRATVTVDGGNQFFYYVPANFVVDPEEDEVPPSLAGGIPLTVPANGSVSGVIREDALREASIDLEAITRGMVNPFAAVFNINEDDPTIPVGAVAIPPDAAAQMIRYDITVTSGTHMVLEYALRIRDHRGIVHRGLLAAPLEEVVTFTPAEYVPPPPPDE
;
A
#
# COMPACT_ATOMS: atom_id res chain seq x y z
N MET A 1 68.88 -13.91 -25.42
CA MET A 1 67.71 -13.21 -25.96
C MET A 1 66.47 -13.98 -25.52
N ARG A 2 65.89 -13.62 -24.36
CA ARG A 2 64.72 -14.29 -23.77
C ARG A 2 63.52 -13.38 -24.01
N LEU A 3 62.55 -13.83 -24.82
CA LEU A 3 61.29 -13.12 -25.02
C LEU A 3 60.38 -13.36 -23.80
N ALA A 4 59.95 -12.26 -23.18
CA ALA A 4 58.94 -12.26 -22.13
C ALA A 4 57.54 -12.31 -22.76
N VAL A 5 56.69 -13.19 -22.24
CA VAL A 5 55.26 -13.27 -22.57
C VAL A 5 54.52 -12.28 -21.67
N PRO A 6 53.74 -11.32 -22.20
CA PRO A 6 52.91 -10.45 -21.37
C PRO A 6 51.66 -11.22 -20.93
N ALA A 7 51.49 -11.38 -19.62
CA ALA A 7 50.25 -11.84 -19.03
C ALA A 7 49.23 -10.69 -19.05
N LEU A 8 48.17 -10.83 -19.85
CA LEU A 8 47.00 -9.97 -19.75
C LEU A 8 46.27 -10.28 -18.44
N ALA A 9 46.33 -9.33 -17.51
CA ALA A 9 45.46 -9.33 -16.34
C ALA A 9 44.03 -9.01 -16.80
N VAL A 10 43.15 -10.03 -16.77
CA VAL A 10 41.71 -9.83 -16.87
C VAL A 10 41.25 -9.27 -15.53
N SER A 11 41.05 -7.96 -15.47
CA SER A 11 40.36 -7.30 -14.38
C SER A 11 38.90 -7.75 -14.39
N LEU A 12 38.53 -8.65 -13.47
CA LEU A 12 37.14 -8.89 -13.09
C LEU A 12 36.60 -7.56 -12.55
N ALA A 13 35.85 -6.83 -13.37
CA ALA A 13 34.92 -5.85 -12.87
C ALA A 13 33.88 -6.62 -12.04
N ALA A 14 33.94 -6.50 -10.72
CA ALA A 14 32.86 -6.92 -9.86
C ALA A 14 31.63 -6.12 -10.28
N ALA A 15 30.69 -6.77 -10.97
CA ALA A 15 29.39 -6.22 -11.21
C ALA A 15 28.77 -5.91 -9.84
N THR A 16 28.51 -4.64 -9.57
CA THR A 16 27.52 -4.20 -8.58
C THR A 16 26.13 -4.54 -9.11
N ALA A 17 25.85 -5.84 -9.23
CA ALA A 17 24.55 -6.37 -9.58
C ALA A 17 23.84 -6.79 -8.28
N CYS A 18 22.56 -6.44 -8.17
CA CYS A 18 21.61 -6.74 -7.09
C CYS A 18 21.59 -5.74 -5.91
N ALA A 19 21.40 -4.45 -6.18
CA ALA A 19 20.70 -3.58 -5.22
C ALA A 19 19.29 -3.36 -5.77
N THR A 20 18.26 -3.63 -4.97
CA THR A 20 16.81 -3.52 -5.26
C THR A 20 16.15 -4.62 -6.09
N ASP A 21 16.47 -5.91 -5.87
CA ASP A 21 15.60 -6.99 -6.36
C ASP A 21 14.25 -6.94 -5.62
N PRO A 22 13.11 -7.06 -6.32
CA PRO A 22 11.80 -7.01 -5.69
C PRO A 22 11.61 -8.21 -4.76
N GLN A 23 11.15 -7.93 -3.55
CA GLN A 23 10.77 -8.92 -2.54
C GLN A 23 9.28 -9.24 -2.66
N TYR A 24 8.90 -10.48 -2.38
CA TYR A 24 7.50 -10.93 -2.40
C TYR A 24 7.06 -11.32 -1.00
N ILE A 25 6.02 -10.64 -0.51
CA ILE A 25 5.31 -10.99 0.71
C ILE A 25 4.03 -11.74 0.30
N PRO A 26 3.96 -13.07 0.50
CA PRO A 26 2.74 -13.81 0.23
C PRO A 26 1.63 -13.37 1.19
N GLY A 27 0.39 -13.40 0.72
CA GLY A 27 -0.77 -13.21 1.59
C GLY A 27 -0.77 -14.22 2.74
N PRO A 28 -1.02 -13.79 4.00
CA PRO A 28 -0.99 -14.69 5.16
C PRO A 28 -2.08 -15.78 5.08
N ALA A 29 -3.16 -15.48 4.36
CA ALA A 29 -4.24 -16.41 4.08
C ALA A 29 -4.90 -16.07 2.75
N VAL A 30 -5.48 -17.09 2.14
CA VAL A 30 -6.41 -16.96 1.03
C VAL A 30 -7.73 -16.39 1.55
N LEU A 31 -8.34 -15.46 0.82
CA LEU A 31 -9.65 -14.90 1.18
C LEU A 31 -10.75 -15.64 0.44
N GLU A 32 -11.78 -16.08 1.15
CA GLU A 32 -12.90 -16.84 0.60
C GLU A 32 -14.22 -16.14 0.96
N VAL A 33 -15.10 -15.99 -0.02
CA VAL A 33 -16.39 -15.29 0.11
C VAL A 33 -17.51 -16.12 -0.48
N ALA A 34 -18.72 -15.96 0.06
CA ALA A 34 -19.94 -16.59 -0.40
C ALA A 34 -19.83 -18.13 -0.58
N ALA A 35 -19.09 -18.80 0.32
CA ALA A 35 -18.92 -20.25 0.31
C ALA A 35 -20.21 -21.04 0.54
N ASP A 36 -21.19 -20.40 1.19
CA ASP A 36 -22.55 -20.89 1.37
C ASP A 36 -23.52 -19.70 1.47
N PRO A 37 -24.85 -19.92 1.48
CA PRO A 37 -25.83 -18.82 1.49
C PRO A 37 -25.76 -17.88 2.70
N MET A 38 -25.14 -18.29 3.82
CA MET A 38 -24.95 -17.49 5.03
C MET A 38 -23.52 -16.97 5.17
N ALA A 39 -22.60 -17.40 4.31
CA ALA A 39 -21.23 -16.93 4.30
C ALA A 39 -21.17 -15.44 3.89
N PRO A 40 -20.20 -14.68 4.43
CA PRO A 40 -20.05 -13.28 4.09
C PRO A 40 -19.71 -13.12 2.60
N THR A 41 -20.25 -12.06 1.99
CA THR A 41 -19.95 -11.67 0.60
C THR A 41 -18.72 -10.78 0.49
N LEU A 42 -18.07 -10.48 1.61
CA LEU A 42 -16.90 -9.63 1.74
C LEU A 42 -15.90 -10.29 2.69
N ALA A 43 -14.63 -10.28 2.32
CA ALA A 43 -13.54 -10.70 3.19
C ALA A 43 -12.35 -9.74 3.06
N THR A 44 -11.73 -9.40 4.19
CA THR A 44 -10.60 -8.47 4.27
C THR A 44 -9.43 -9.14 4.99
N THR A 45 -8.23 -8.84 4.53
CA THR A 45 -6.96 -9.18 5.20
C THR A 45 -6.16 -7.90 5.42
N THR A 46 -5.31 -7.90 6.43
CA THR A 46 -4.38 -6.81 6.70
C THR A 46 -2.96 -7.32 6.61
N ILE A 47 -2.13 -6.63 5.83
CA ILE A 47 -0.68 -6.85 5.80
C ILE A 47 0.01 -5.57 6.27
N ASN A 48 0.82 -5.71 7.33
CA ASN A 48 1.75 -4.68 7.76
C ASN A 48 3.13 -5.00 7.18
N LEU A 49 3.78 -4.00 6.60
CA LEU A 49 5.13 -4.15 6.10
C LEU A 49 6.11 -4.30 7.27
N PRO A 50 7.04 -5.27 7.19
CA PRO A 50 8.03 -5.50 8.23
C PRO A 50 9.18 -4.49 8.06
N ILE A 51 9.01 -3.29 8.58
CA ILE A 51 9.99 -2.20 8.45
C ILE A 51 11.03 -2.28 9.58
N GLU A 52 12.31 -2.17 9.25
CA GLU A 52 13.42 -2.12 10.21
C GLU A 52 13.40 -0.81 11.02
N PRO A 53 13.88 -0.81 12.28
CA PRO A 53 14.02 0.41 13.09
C PRO A 53 14.76 1.53 12.39
N GLU A 54 14.26 2.75 12.54
CA GLU A 54 14.88 3.96 12.00
C GLU A 54 16.30 4.13 12.55
N SER A 55 17.26 4.34 11.64
CA SER A 55 18.63 4.62 12.04
C SER A 55 18.77 6.05 12.61
N MET A 56 19.83 6.30 13.37
CA MET A 56 20.10 7.65 13.88
C MET A 56 20.34 8.67 12.77
N GLU A 57 20.84 8.23 11.60
CA GLU A 57 21.06 9.06 10.42
C GLU A 57 19.73 9.44 9.77
N ASP A 58 18.89 8.45 9.49
CA ASP A 58 17.55 8.66 8.92
C ASP A 58 16.69 9.56 9.82
N MET A 59 16.75 9.36 11.13
CA MET A 59 16.05 10.19 12.10
C MET A 59 16.53 11.64 12.06
N ALA A 60 17.84 11.86 11.94
CA ALA A 60 18.40 13.21 11.85
C ALA A 60 18.00 13.91 10.54
N GLU A 61 17.99 13.19 9.42
CA GLU A 61 17.51 13.69 8.13
C GLU A 61 16.04 14.06 8.18
N ARG A 62 15.20 13.17 8.75
CA ARG A 62 13.77 13.41 8.92
C ARG A 62 13.52 14.64 9.78
N VAL A 63 14.16 14.75 10.95
CA VAL A 63 14.00 15.90 11.86
C VAL A 63 14.46 17.21 11.20
N ALA A 64 15.50 17.19 10.38
CA ALA A 64 15.93 18.36 9.62
C ALA A 64 14.86 18.81 8.62
N LEU A 65 14.28 17.87 7.87
CA LEU A 65 13.21 18.15 6.91
C LEU A 65 11.90 18.58 7.60
N GLU A 66 11.56 17.97 8.74
CA GLU A 66 10.42 18.39 9.58
C GLU A 66 10.58 19.84 10.04
N THR A 67 11.80 20.24 10.41
CA THR A 67 12.11 21.61 10.82
C THR A 67 11.97 22.59 9.65
N GLU A 68 12.39 22.17 8.45
CA GLU A 68 12.27 22.98 7.23
C GLU A 68 10.81 23.17 6.81
N LEU A 69 10.02 22.10 6.80
CA LEU A 69 8.62 22.11 6.37
C LEU A 69 7.67 22.59 7.48
N GLY A 70 8.11 22.59 8.74
CA GLY A 70 7.29 22.98 9.89
C GLY A 70 6.20 21.98 10.23
N ILE A 71 6.39 20.70 9.90
CA ILE A 71 5.42 19.63 10.10
C ILE A 71 6.11 18.30 10.41
N GLU A 72 5.47 17.45 11.22
CA GLU A 72 5.94 16.09 11.49
C GLU A 72 5.86 15.23 10.22
N LEU A 73 6.87 14.39 9.98
CA LEU A 73 6.96 13.51 8.83
C LEU A 73 7.03 12.05 9.27
N ALA A 74 6.52 11.15 8.42
CA ALA A 74 6.66 9.72 8.66
C ALA A 74 8.11 9.28 8.43
N TYR A 75 8.51 8.20 9.10
CA TYR A 75 9.78 7.53 8.83
C TYR A 75 9.81 6.93 7.41
N VAL A 76 8.72 6.26 7.02
CA VAL A 76 8.54 5.70 5.68
C VAL A 76 7.76 6.70 4.83
N ARG A 77 8.39 7.20 3.77
CA ARG A 77 7.84 8.23 2.88
C ARG A 77 7.61 7.70 1.48
N VAL A 78 6.75 8.39 0.74
CA VAL A 78 6.50 8.09 -0.66
C VAL A 78 7.82 8.17 -1.44
N GLY A 79 8.11 7.11 -2.19
CA GLY A 79 9.38 6.96 -2.92
C GLY A 79 10.42 6.09 -2.22
N ASP A 80 10.25 5.79 -0.93
CA ASP A 80 11.12 4.83 -0.23
C ASP A 80 10.89 3.39 -0.72
N LEU A 81 9.64 3.09 -1.11
CA LEU A 81 9.17 1.78 -1.55
C LEU A 81 8.36 1.92 -2.84
N ASP A 82 8.57 1.02 -3.81
CA ASP A 82 7.57 0.74 -4.84
C ASP A 82 6.81 -0.54 -4.46
N VAL A 83 5.51 -0.44 -4.24
CA VAL A 83 4.67 -1.58 -3.86
C VAL A 83 3.67 -1.88 -4.96
N SER A 84 3.46 -3.16 -5.25
CA SER A 84 2.38 -3.63 -6.13
C SER A 84 1.72 -4.85 -5.53
N ILE A 85 0.43 -5.04 -5.80
CA ILE A 85 -0.34 -6.20 -5.31
C ILE A 85 -0.73 -7.04 -6.52
N GLU A 86 -0.12 -8.21 -6.63
CA GLU A 86 -0.48 -9.23 -7.60
C GLU A 86 -1.60 -10.09 -7.00
N TRP A 87 -2.67 -10.34 -7.76
CA TRP A 87 -3.81 -11.07 -7.26
C TRP A 87 -4.43 -12.00 -8.30
N THR A 88 -5.13 -13.03 -7.83
CA THR A 88 -5.90 -13.98 -8.63
C THR A 88 -7.20 -14.34 -7.91
N ILE A 89 -8.33 -14.13 -8.58
CA ILE A 89 -9.64 -14.59 -8.13
C ILE A 89 -10.01 -15.87 -8.88
N LYS A 90 -10.47 -16.88 -8.14
CA LYS A 90 -11.03 -18.14 -8.66
C LYS A 90 -12.52 -18.20 -8.33
N ASN A 91 -13.35 -18.44 -9.34
CA ASN A 91 -14.78 -18.69 -9.17
C ASN A 91 -15.00 -20.19 -9.04
N LEU A 92 -15.65 -20.60 -7.95
CA LEU A 92 -15.90 -22.01 -7.61
C LEU A 92 -17.33 -22.46 -7.94
N THR A 93 -18.09 -21.60 -8.64
CA THR A 93 -19.45 -21.89 -9.06
C THR A 93 -19.53 -22.28 -10.54
N ASP A 94 -20.66 -22.91 -10.91
CA ASP A 94 -20.96 -23.31 -12.30
C ASP A 94 -21.48 -22.16 -13.18
N GLY A 95 -21.63 -20.95 -12.62
CA GLY A 95 -22.07 -19.76 -13.34
C GLY A 95 -21.01 -18.67 -13.32
N ASP A 96 -21.07 -17.75 -14.29
CA ASP A 96 -20.23 -16.55 -14.25
C ASP A 96 -20.59 -15.71 -13.02
N GLY A 97 -19.57 -15.17 -12.36
CA GLY A 97 -19.71 -14.35 -11.16
C GLY A 97 -19.13 -12.96 -11.34
N ARG A 98 -19.47 -12.06 -10.43
CA ARG A 98 -18.88 -10.71 -10.35
C ARG A 98 -18.14 -10.55 -9.04
N ALA A 99 -16.94 -9.98 -9.11
CA ALA A 99 -16.15 -9.64 -7.95
C ALA A 99 -15.49 -8.27 -8.09
N THR A 100 -15.12 -7.68 -6.96
CA THR A 100 -14.25 -6.52 -6.87
C THR A 100 -13.10 -6.84 -5.93
N VAL A 101 -11.92 -6.28 -6.23
CA VAL A 101 -10.76 -6.24 -5.32
C VAL A 101 -10.49 -4.77 -5.02
N THR A 102 -10.47 -4.41 -3.75
CA THR A 102 -10.14 -3.06 -3.29
C THR A 102 -8.98 -3.10 -2.31
N VAL A 103 -8.28 -1.97 -2.21
CA VAL A 103 -7.20 -1.76 -1.26
C VAL A 103 -7.44 -0.45 -0.54
N ASP A 104 -7.47 -0.56 0.78
CA ASP A 104 -7.36 0.55 1.71
C ASP A 104 -6.11 0.32 2.57
N GLY A 105 -5.92 1.10 3.63
CA GLY A 105 -4.85 0.83 4.57
C GLY A 105 -4.40 2.05 5.35
N GLY A 106 -3.13 2.05 5.75
CA GLY A 106 -2.60 3.03 6.68
C GLY A 106 -1.13 3.35 6.49
N ASN A 107 -0.78 4.55 6.93
CA ASN A 107 0.59 5.02 7.06
C ASN A 107 1.02 5.01 8.54
N GLN A 108 2.09 5.73 8.89
CA GLN A 108 2.57 5.80 10.28
C GLN A 108 1.55 6.46 11.25
N PHE A 109 0.71 7.37 10.74
CA PHE A 109 -0.17 8.21 11.56
C PHE A 109 -1.59 7.67 11.62
N PHE A 110 -2.16 7.34 10.45
CA PHE A 110 -3.57 7.00 10.32
C PHE A 110 -3.82 5.81 9.39
N TYR A 111 -4.94 5.13 9.58
CA TYR A 111 -5.52 4.23 8.59
C TYR A 111 -6.94 4.66 8.21
N TYR A 112 -7.28 4.42 6.96
CA TYR A 112 -8.53 4.82 6.34
C TYR A 112 -9.57 3.69 6.39
N VAL A 113 -10.77 4.03 6.86
CA VAL A 113 -11.94 3.15 6.86
C VAL A 113 -13.07 3.91 6.17
N PRO A 114 -13.40 3.60 4.91
CA PRO A 114 -14.42 4.34 4.15
C PRO A 114 -15.76 4.46 4.89
N ALA A 115 -16.17 3.41 5.61
CA ALA A 115 -17.44 3.38 6.34
C ALA A 115 -17.56 4.46 7.44
N ASN A 116 -16.45 5.00 7.94
CA ASN A 116 -16.46 6.04 8.97
C ASN A 116 -16.97 7.41 8.47
N PHE A 117 -17.10 7.57 7.16
CA PHE A 117 -17.59 8.80 6.54
C PHE A 117 -19.11 8.79 6.31
N VAL A 118 -19.77 7.66 6.58
CA VAL A 118 -21.23 7.54 6.47
C VAL A 118 -21.85 7.96 7.79
N VAL A 119 -22.53 9.09 7.81
CA VAL A 119 -23.26 9.59 8.98
C VAL A 119 -24.69 9.05 8.98
N ASP A 120 -25.35 9.12 7.82
CA ASP A 120 -26.65 8.53 7.56
C ASP A 120 -26.56 7.45 6.47
N PRO A 121 -26.63 6.14 6.82
CA PRO A 121 -26.58 5.06 5.84
C PRO A 121 -27.71 5.05 4.80
N GLU A 122 -28.79 5.81 5.00
CA GLU A 122 -29.89 5.93 4.02
C GLU A 122 -29.63 7.03 2.98
N GLU A 123 -28.82 8.04 3.31
CA GLU A 123 -28.58 9.22 2.47
C GLU A 123 -27.13 9.32 1.97
N ASP A 124 -26.16 8.83 2.74
CA ASP A 124 -24.74 8.96 2.46
C ASP A 124 -24.19 7.77 1.68
N GLU A 125 -23.45 8.06 0.61
CA GLU A 125 -22.68 7.07 -0.11
C GLU A 125 -21.36 6.78 0.63
N VAL A 126 -21.02 5.49 0.78
CA VAL A 126 -19.70 5.09 1.28
C VAL A 126 -18.65 5.60 0.29
N PRO A 127 -17.64 6.37 0.72
CA PRO A 127 -16.61 6.84 -0.20
C PRO A 127 -15.82 5.68 -0.83
N PRO A 128 -15.13 5.93 -1.96
CA PRO A 128 -14.36 4.89 -2.63
C PRO A 128 -13.20 4.40 -1.75
N SER A 129 -12.76 3.17 -2.01
CA SER A 129 -11.48 2.67 -1.52
C SER A 129 -10.32 3.41 -2.21
N LEU A 130 -9.16 3.46 -1.56
CA LEU A 130 -7.97 4.17 -2.08
C LEU A 130 -7.48 3.62 -3.43
N ALA A 131 -7.61 2.32 -3.66
CA ALA A 131 -7.29 1.71 -4.95
C ALA A 131 -8.17 0.51 -5.30
N GLY A 132 -8.24 0.21 -6.60
CA GLY A 132 -8.99 -0.94 -7.12
C GLY A 132 -10.47 -0.63 -7.36
N GLY A 133 -11.35 -1.56 -7.00
CA GLY A 133 -12.81 -1.36 -7.05
C GLY A 133 -13.45 -1.57 -8.43
N ILE A 134 -12.67 -1.82 -9.48
CA ILE A 134 -13.20 -2.11 -10.82
C ILE A 134 -13.95 -3.46 -10.79
N PRO A 135 -15.25 -3.50 -11.17
CA PRO A 135 -15.99 -4.76 -11.25
C PRO A 135 -15.42 -5.70 -12.31
N LEU A 136 -15.19 -6.94 -11.91
CA LEU A 136 -14.63 -8.00 -12.74
C LEU A 136 -15.69 -9.07 -13.00
N THR A 137 -15.72 -9.61 -14.21
CA THR A 137 -16.48 -10.84 -14.51
C THR A 137 -15.51 -12.02 -14.44
N VAL A 138 -15.80 -12.99 -13.58
CA VAL A 138 -14.99 -14.20 -13.40
C VAL A 138 -15.76 -15.39 -13.97
N PRO A 139 -15.26 -16.05 -15.03
CA PRO A 139 -15.96 -17.16 -15.68
C PRO A 139 -16.29 -18.29 -14.70
N ALA A 140 -17.37 -19.03 -14.97
CA ALA A 140 -17.71 -20.27 -14.26
C ALA A 140 -16.51 -21.22 -14.15
N ASN A 141 -16.22 -21.72 -12.94
CA ASN A 141 -15.07 -22.58 -12.65
C ASN A 141 -13.71 -22.04 -13.16
N GLY A 142 -13.62 -20.73 -13.39
CA GLY A 142 -12.50 -20.05 -14.02
C GLY A 142 -11.76 -19.14 -13.05
N SER A 143 -10.74 -18.46 -13.57
CA SER A 143 -9.94 -17.51 -12.81
C SER A 143 -9.61 -16.25 -13.59
N VAL A 144 -9.48 -15.13 -12.89
CA VAL A 144 -8.98 -13.86 -13.40
C VAL A 144 -7.85 -13.38 -12.50
N SER A 145 -6.78 -12.90 -13.10
CA SER A 145 -5.63 -12.34 -12.40
C SER A 145 -5.43 -10.88 -12.77
N GLY A 146 -4.85 -10.10 -11.88
CA GLY A 146 -4.53 -8.71 -12.10
C GLY A 146 -3.44 -8.20 -11.17
N VAL A 147 -3.12 -6.93 -11.35
CA VAL A 147 -2.11 -6.23 -10.56
C VAL A 147 -2.62 -4.85 -10.22
N ILE A 148 -2.62 -4.50 -8.94
CA ILE A 148 -2.68 -3.10 -8.50
C ILE A 148 -1.24 -2.60 -8.50
N ARG A 149 -0.97 -1.65 -9.40
CA ARG A 149 0.39 -1.27 -9.80
C ARG A 149 1.02 -0.26 -8.84
N GLU A 150 2.33 -0.05 -9.05
CA GLU A 150 3.18 0.83 -8.22
C GLU A 150 2.69 2.28 -8.20
N ASP A 151 2.25 2.80 -9.34
CA ASP A 151 1.62 4.12 -9.50
C ASP A 151 0.31 4.21 -8.70
N ALA A 152 -0.59 3.23 -8.83
CA ALA A 152 -1.85 3.23 -8.10
C ALA A 152 -1.69 3.20 -6.57
N LEU A 153 -0.68 2.48 -6.04
CA LEU A 153 -0.42 2.44 -4.59
C LEU A 153 0.38 3.64 -4.08
N ARG A 154 1.15 4.29 -4.96
CA ARG A 154 1.75 5.61 -4.67
C ARG A 154 0.66 6.65 -4.51
N GLU A 155 -0.26 6.73 -5.48
CA GLU A 155 -1.41 7.62 -5.42
C GLU A 155 -2.25 7.36 -4.16
N ALA A 156 -2.56 6.10 -3.86
CA ALA A 156 -3.28 5.72 -2.64
C ALA A 156 -2.61 6.23 -1.34
N SER A 157 -1.27 6.29 -1.31
CA SER A 157 -0.53 6.82 -0.15
C SER A 157 -0.66 8.33 -0.03
N ILE A 158 -0.65 9.03 -1.17
CA ILE A 158 -0.85 10.48 -1.24
C ILE A 158 -2.30 10.83 -0.87
N ASP A 159 -3.28 10.11 -1.41
CA ASP A 159 -4.69 10.26 -1.09
C ASP A 159 -4.95 10.06 0.40
N LEU A 160 -4.34 9.02 1.00
CA LEU A 160 -4.46 8.77 2.43
C LEU A 160 -3.95 9.96 3.25
N GLU A 161 -2.82 10.56 2.87
CA GLU A 161 -2.27 11.73 3.57
C GLU A 161 -3.17 12.97 3.38
N ALA A 162 -3.66 13.19 2.16
CA ALA A 162 -4.59 14.27 1.84
C ALA A 162 -5.92 14.13 2.61
N ILE A 163 -6.48 12.92 2.71
CA ILE A 163 -7.71 12.65 3.46
C ILE A 163 -7.47 12.87 4.95
N THR A 164 -6.44 12.25 5.50
CA THR A 164 -6.30 12.12 6.97
C THR A 164 -5.72 13.38 7.60
N ARG A 165 -4.62 13.90 7.05
CA ARG A 165 -3.93 15.08 7.59
C ARG A 165 -4.26 16.33 6.80
N GLY A 166 -4.54 16.21 5.50
CA GLY A 166 -5.03 17.32 4.68
C GLY A 166 -6.52 17.64 4.88
N MET A 167 -7.28 16.75 5.52
CA MET A 167 -8.73 16.87 5.70
C MET A 167 -9.50 17.04 4.37
N VAL A 168 -8.94 16.49 3.28
CA VAL A 168 -9.59 16.49 1.97
C VAL A 168 -10.72 15.47 1.97
N ASN A 169 -11.84 15.82 1.33
CA ASN A 169 -12.95 14.90 1.16
C ASN A 169 -12.48 13.65 0.37
N PRO A 170 -12.77 12.41 0.82
CA PRO A 170 -12.26 11.21 0.15
C PRO A 170 -12.67 11.04 -1.31
N PHE A 171 -13.86 11.49 -1.71
CA PHE A 171 -14.25 11.48 -3.12
C PHE A 171 -13.39 12.44 -3.94
N ALA A 172 -13.02 13.59 -3.37
CA ALA A 172 -12.15 14.55 -4.02
C ALA A 172 -10.68 14.09 -4.04
N ALA A 173 -10.22 13.37 -3.03
CA ALA A 173 -8.87 12.80 -3.04
C ALA A 173 -8.77 11.71 -4.13
N VAL A 174 -9.55 10.64 -3.99
CA VAL A 174 -9.42 9.41 -4.81
C VAL A 174 -9.77 9.60 -6.29
N PHE A 175 -10.61 10.58 -6.64
CA PHE A 175 -10.98 10.82 -8.04
C PHE A 175 -10.09 11.84 -8.76
N ASN A 176 -9.14 12.46 -8.07
CA ASN A 176 -8.10 13.27 -8.68
C ASN A 176 -6.79 12.47 -8.72
N ILE A 177 -5.90 12.79 -9.66
CA ILE A 177 -4.54 12.22 -9.70
C ILE A 177 -3.64 13.24 -9.00
N ASN A 178 -3.46 13.08 -7.70
CA ASN A 178 -2.75 14.01 -6.82
C ASN A 178 -1.22 13.80 -6.88
N GLU A 179 -0.72 12.66 -7.38
CA GLU A 179 0.72 12.43 -7.59
C GLU A 179 1.36 13.37 -8.63
N ASP A 180 0.55 13.91 -9.55
CA ASP A 180 0.99 14.88 -10.55
C ASP A 180 1.06 16.31 -9.99
N ASP A 181 0.48 16.57 -8.81
CA ASP A 181 0.51 17.88 -8.18
C ASP A 181 1.89 18.15 -7.55
N PRO A 182 2.42 19.38 -7.67
CA PRO A 182 3.74 19.71 -7.13
C PRO A 182 3.76 19.69 -5.60
N THR A 183 2.59 19.74 -4.96
CA THR A 183 2.44 19.75 -3.50
C THR A 183 1.11 19.13 -3.09
N ILE A 184 1.09 18.50 -1.92
CA ILE A 184 -0.11 17.95 -1.31
C ILE A 184 -0.45 18.71 -0.01
N PRO A 185 -1.72 18.94 0.32
CA PRO A 185 -2.11 19.61 1.55
C PRO A 185 -2.00 18.67 2.76
N VAL A 186 -1.30 19.13 3.79
CA VAL A 186 -1.16 18.43 5.08
C VAL A 186 -1.32 19.45 6.20
N GLY A 187 -2.48 19.45 6.85
CA GLY A 187 -2.89 20.49 7.79
C GLY A 187 -2.94 21.86 7.11
N ALA A 188 -2.19 22.82 7.64
CA ALA A 188 -2.07 24.17 7.08
C ALA A 188 -0.84 24.34 6.16
N VAL A 189 -0.12 23.26 5.85
CA VAL A 189 1.13 23.27 5.08
C VAL A 189 0.92 22.53 3.77
N ALA A 190 1.57 22.99 2.71
CA ALA A 190 1.69 22.26 1.46
C ALA A 190 3.10 21.62 1.42
N ILE A 191 3.17 20.30 1.34
CA ILE A 191 4.43 19.56 1.29
C ILE A 191 4.63 18.95 -0.09
N PRO A 192 5.87 18.69 -0.54
CA PRO A 192 6.09 17.97 -1.77
C PRO A 192 5.63 16.50 -1.62
N PRO A 193 5.17 15.83 -2.70
CA PRO A 193 4.64 14.46 -2.63
C PRO A 193 5.62 13.42 -2.06
N ASP A 194 6.93 13.60 -2.26
CA ASP A 194 7.98 12.73 -1.72
C ASP A 194 8.18 12.86 -0.20
N ALA A 195 7.65 13.93 0.41
CA ALA A 195 7.59 14.06 1.87
C ALA A 195 6.34 13.41 2.48
N ALA A 196 5.37 13.00 1.66
CA ALA A 196 4.15 12.34 2.12
C ALA A 196 4.46 10.99 2.77
N ALA A 197 3.62 10.58 3.72
CA ALA A 197 3.77 9.30 4.38
C ALA A 197 3.36 8.13 3.46
N GLN A 198 4.21 7.12 3.33
CA GLN A 198 3.92 5.92 2.55
C GLN A 198 2.96 4.99 3.30
N MET A 199 2.07 4.32 2.57
CA MET A 199 1.31 3.20 3.13
C MET A 199 2.23 2.06 3.53
N ILE A 200 2.16 1.69 4.80
CA ILE A 200 2.87 0.57 5.42
C ILE A 200 1.93 -0.53 5.90
N ARG A 201 0.62 -0.25 5.89
CA ARG A 201 -0.47 -1.19 6.12
C ARG A 201 -1.34 -1.24 4.88
N TYR A 202 -1.66 -2.46 4.42
CA TYR A 202 -2.50 -2.73 3.26
C TYR A 202 -3.67 -3.61 3.69
N ASP A 203 -4.87 -3.06 3.58
CA ASP A 203 -6.13 -3.76 3.85
C ASP A 203 -6.72 -4.18 2.50
N ILE A 204 -6.55 -5.46 2.15
CA ILE A 204 -6.97 -6.00 0.85
C ILE A 204 -8.32 -6.67 1.04
N THR A 205 -9.31 -6.23 0.27
CA THR A 205 -10.69 -6.71 0.36
C THR A 205 -11.14 -7.33 -0.95
N VAL A 206 -11.81 -8.48 -0.87
CA VAL A 206 -12.57 -9.06 -1.98
C VAL A 206 -14.05 -9.06 -1.65
N THR A 207 -14.86 -8.65 -2.62
CA THR A 207 -16.33 -8.68 -2.52
C THR A 207 -16.91 -9.45 -3.70
N SER A 208 -17.82 -10.38 -3.44
CA SER A 208 -18.52 -11.17 -4.46
C SER A 208 -19.84 -11.72 -3.92
N GLY A 209 -20.86 -11.78 -4.78
CA GLY A 209 -22.14 -12.45 -4.49
C GLY A 209 -22.14 -13.95 -4.81
N THR A 210 -21.06 -14.49 -5.37
CA THR A 210 -20.88 -15.91 -5.71
C THR A 210 -19.64 -16.47 -5.04
N HIS A 211 -19.60 -17.79 -4.82
CA HIS A 211 -18.47 -18.46 -4.16
C HIS A 211 -17.16 -18.22 -4.90
N MET A 212 -16.27 -17.45 -4.28
CA MET A 212 -14.99 -17.08 -4.87
C MET A 212 -13.86 -17.10 -3.85
N VAL A 213 -12.66 -17.24 -4.38
CA VAL A 213 -11.42 -17.31 -3.62
C VAL A 213 -10.40 -16.33 -4.21
N LEU A 214 -9.79 -15.48 -3.38
CA LEU A 214 -8.72 -14.53 -3.73
C LEU A 214 -7.38 -14.99 -3.16
N GLU A 215 -6.41 -15.20 -4.05
CA GLU A 215 -4.99 -15.35 -3.76
C GLU A 215 -4.27 -14.04 -4.10
N TYR A 216 -3.30 -13.61 -3.28
CA TYR A 216 -2.60 -12.35 -3.47
C TYR A 216 -1.19 -12.37 -2.86
N ALA A 217 -0.34 -11.49 -3.37
CA ALA A 217 1.00 -11.22 -2.84
C ALA A 217 1.36 -9.74 -3.04
N LEU A 218 2.10 -9.19 -2.08
CA LEU A 218 2.71 -7.86 -2.22
C LEU A 218 4.09 -8.05 -2.82
N ARG A 219 4.37 -7.33 -3.89
CA ARG A 219 5.69 -7.21 -4.50
C ARG A 219 6.24 -5.83 -4.15
N ILE A 220 7.39 -5.80 -3.48
CA ILE A 220 7.99 -4.59 -2.92
C ILE A 220 9.39 -4.41 -3.49
N ARG A 221 9.67 -3.26 -4.09
CA ARG A 221 11.02 -2.78 -4.36
C ARG A 221 11.38 -1.78 -3.27
N ASP A 222 12.36 -2.12 -2.48
CA ASP A 222 12.84 -1.29 -1.38
C ASP A 222 14.08 -0.50 -1.82
N HIS A 223 13.94 0.83 -1.89
CA HIS A 223 15.01 1.71 -2.36
C HIS A 223 15.97 2.13 -1.25
N ARG A 224 15.54 2.04 0.01
CA ARG A 224 16.34 2.45 1.18
C ARG A 224 16.93 1.27 1.96
N GLY A 225 16.47 0.05 1.72
CA GLY A 225 16.89 -1.12 2.48
C GLY A 225 16.23 -1.18 3.86
N ILE A 226 15.02 -0.63 4.00
CA ILE A 226 14.27 -0.53 5.26
C ILE A 226 13.26 -1.67 5.45
N VAL A 227 13.04 -2.53 4.46
CA VAL A 227 12.19 -3.72 4.59
C VAL A 227 13.03 -4.87 5.12
N HIS A 228 12.62 -5.41 6.27
CA HIS A 228 13.34 -6.47 6.95
C HIS A 228 13.43 -7.74 6.10
N ARG A 229 14.62 -8.32 6.00
CA ARG A 229 14.90 -9.50 5.15
C ARG A 229 14.10 -10.75 5.52
N GLY A 230 13.71 -10.86 6.79
CA GLY A 230 12.85 -11.93 7.29
C GLY A 230 11.38 -11.81 6.86
N LEU A 231 11.00 -10.71 6.21
CA LEU A 231 9.63 -10.38 5.80
C LEU A 231 8.64 -10.59 6.96
N LEU A 232 7.48 -11.21 6.73
CA LEU A 232 6.49 -11.49 7.77
C LEU A 232 6.95 -12.49 8.85
N ALA A 233 8.11 -13.14 8.65
CA ALA A 233 8.72 -14.02 9.65
C ALA A 233 9.83 -13.32 10.47
N ALA A 234 9.99 -12.00 10.31
CA ALA A 234 10.91 -11.21 11.10
C ALA A 234 10.60 -11.31 12.61
N PRO A 235 11.61 -11.38 13.49
CA PRO A 235 11.42 -11.20 14.92
C PRO A 235 10.76 -9.85 15.22
N LEU A 236 9.81 -9.81 16.16
CA LEU A 236 9.06 -8.59 16.48
C LEU A 236 9.96 -7.49 17.07
N GLU A 237 11.09 -7.87 17.68
CA GLU A 237 12.11 -6.95 18.19
C GLU A 237 13.00 -6.33 17.11
N GLU A 238 12.99 -6.88 15.89
CA GLU A 238 13.77 -6.41 14.73
C GLU A 238 12.94 -5.58 13.76
N VAL A 239 11.65 -5.37 14.05
CA VAL A 239 10.74 -4.57 13.23
C VAL A 239 10.04 -3.48 14.03
N VAL A 240 9.74 -2.37 13.37
CA VAL A 240 8.93 -1.30 13.96
C VAL A 240 7.47 -1.74 13.99
N THR A 241 6.88 -1.66 15.19
CA THR A 241 5.43 -1.78 15.33
C THR A 241 4.81 -0.40 15.24
N PHE A 242 4.24 -0.09 14.07
CA PHE A 242 3.43 1.11 13.89
C PHE A 242 2.01 0.86 14.45
N THR A 243 1.46 1.86 15.12
CA THR A 243 0.09 1.82 15.65
C THR A 243 -0.69 3.04 15.14
N PRO A 244 -0.98 3.10 13.82
CA PRO A 244 -1.74 4.22 13.27
C PRO A 244 -3.12 4.28 13.91
N ALA A 245 -3.60 5.51 14.13
CA ALA A 245 -4.95 5.73 14.62
C ALA A 245 -5.97 5.46 13.50
N GLU A 246 -7.15 4.99 13.88
CA GLU A 246 -8.28 5.00 12.95
C GLU A 246 -8.62 6.44 12.60
N TYR A 247 -8.68 6.76 11.30
CA TYR A 247 -9.18 8.06 10.91
C TYR A 247 -10.71 8.09 11.06
N VAL A 248 -11.16 9.01 11.91
CA VAL A 248 -12.57 9.34 12.09
C VAL A 248 -12.73 10.79 11.64
N PRO A 249 -13.50 11.08 10.58
CA PRO A 249 -13.71 12.45 10.15
C PRO A 249 -14.37 13.26 11.27
N PRO A 250 -14.09 14.57 11.38
CA PRO A 250 -14.80 15.41 12.33
C PRO A 250 -16.30 15.40 12.02
N PRO A 251 -17.17 15.54 13.04
CA PRO A 251 -18.60 15.66 12.80
C PRO A 251 -18.88 16.87 11.91
N PRO A 252 -19.93 16.82 11.07
CA PRO A 252 -20.36 17.98 10.32
C PRO A 252 -20.63 19.16 11.28
N PRO A 253 -20.35 20.41 10.87
CA PRO A 253 -20.64 21.57 11.71
C PRO A 253 -22.13 21.62 12.04
N ASP A 254 -22.46 21.94 13.29
CA ASP A 254 -23.86 22.16 13.71
C ASP A 254 -24.47 23.30 12.86
N GLU A 255 -25.55 23.00 12.12
CA GLU A 255 -26.29 23.98 11.31
C GLU A 255 -27.17 24.92 12.16
#